data_AF-A0A835ILH5-F1
#
_entry.id   AF-A0A835ILH5-F1
#
_cell.length_a   1.000
_cell.length_b   1.000
_cell.length_c   1.000
_cell.angle_alpha   90.00
_cell.angle_beta   90.00
_cell.angle_gamma   90.00
#
_symmetry.space_group_name_H-M   'P 1'
#
loop_
_entity.id
_entity.type
_entity.pdbx_description
1 polymer ?
#
loop_
_entity_poly.entity_id
_entity_poly.type
_entity_poly.pdbx_seq_one_letter_code
_entity_poly.pdbx_strand_id
1 'polypeptide(L)'
;MSCAFQWTTKVFIIYGVVGTIRLLAGTYLLVITSRKEVGTYLGFPVFRVMSMKFMACNGILRLSSCQERNNRFCRKRDEAYFMSLLRTVESTLGLYYSYETDLTLK
;
A
#
# COMPACT_ATOMS: atom_id res chain seq x y z
N MET A 1 4.91 33.85 -22.18
CA MET A 1 5.67 32.58 -22.10
C MET A 1 5.07 31.75 -20.99
N SER A 2 4.19 30.80 -21.33
CA SER A 2 3.42 30.03 -20.35
C SER A 2 4.07 28.65 -20.19
N CYS A 3 4.66 28.39 -19.03
CA CYS A 3 5.24 27.08 -18.70
C CYS A 3 4.09 26.15 -18.25
N ALA A 4 3.64 25.24 -19.13
CA ALA A 4 2.69 24.21 -18.76
C ALA A 4 3.41 23.14 -17.92
N PHE A 5 3.10 23.09 -16.63
CA PHE A 5 3.56 22.05 -15.71
C PHE A 5 2.86 20.73 -16.11
N GLN A 6 3.52 19.88 -16.88
CA GLN A 6 2.99 18.59 -17.30
C GLN A 6 3.02 17.61 -16.11
N TRP A 7 1.89 17.45 -15.41
CA TRP A 7 1.74 16.43 -14.37
C TRP A 7 1.49 15.08 -15.03
N THR A 8 2.46 14.16 -14.98
CA THR A 8 2.27 12.78 -15.46
C THR A 8 1.53 11.98 -14.40
N THR A 9 0.20 11.90 -14.53
CA THR A 9 -0.64 11.10 -13.65
C THR A 9 -0.45 9.62 -13.99
N LYS A 10 0.26 8.88 -13.12
CA LYS A 10 0.46 7.44 -13.30
C LYS A 10 -0.71 6.68 -12.71
N VAL A 11 -1.54 6.08 -13.57
CA VAL A 11 -2.66 5.22 -13.16
C VAL A 11 -2.15 3.80 -12.97
N PHE A 12 -2.55 3.16 -11.87
CA PHE A 12 -2.27 1.75 -11.58
C PHE A 12 -3.57 1.00 -11.37
N ILE A 13 -3.70 -0.17 -11.98
CA ILE A 13 -4.79 -1.10 -11.69
C ILE A 13 -4.46 -1.83 -10.39
N ILE A 14 -5.41 -1.84 -9.46
CA ILE A 14 -5.33 -2.57 -8.21
C ILE A 14 -6.56 -3.48 -8.11
N TYR A 15 -6.41 -4.61 -7.42
CA TYR A 15 -7.49 -5.56 -7.22
C TYR A 15 -8.24 -5.36 -5.90
N GLY A 16 -7.73 -4.51 -5.02
CA GLY A 16 -8.37 -4.20 -3.75
C GLY A 16 -7.48 -3.35 -2.87
N VAL A 17 -8.11 -2.68 -1.91
CA VAL A 17 -7.43 -1.96 -0.83
C VAL A 17 -7.60 -2.79 0.43
N VAL A 18 -6.49 -3.21 1.02
CA VAL A 18 -6.49 -4.01 2.26
C VAL A 18 -6.75 -3.10 3.47
N GLY A 19 -6.13 -1.92 3.47
CA GLY A 19 -6.29 -0.96 4.55
C GLY A 19 -5.23 0.13 4.55
N THR A 20 -5.21 0.92 5.63
CA THR A 20 -4.20 1.95 5.85
C THR A 20 -3.46 1.72 7.16
N ILE A 21 -2.19 2.11 7.19
CA ILE A 21 -1.37 2.10 8.39
C ILE A 21 -0.71 3.46 8.57
N ARG A 22 -0.75 3.98 9.80
CA ARG A 22 -0.07 5.23 10.16
C ARG A 22 1.28 4.90 10.78
N LEU A 23 2.33 5.39 10.14
CA LEU A 23 3.70 5.35 10.64
C LEU A 23 4.16 6.75 11.09
N LEU A 24 5.42 6.86 11.50
CA LEU A 24 5.98 8.10 12.02
C LEU A 24 6.02 9.17 10.93
N ALA A 25 6.37 8.82 9.69
CA ALA A 25 6.51 9.78 8.60
C ALA A 25 5.21 10.04 7.81
N GLY A 26 4.19 9.20 7.97
CA GLY A 26 2.95 9.36 7.21
C GLY A 26 1.97 8.20 7.24
N THR A 27 0.92 8.32 6.43
CA THR A 27 -0.05 7.25 6.22
C THR A 27 0.31 6.47 4.96
N TYR A 28 0.29 5.16 5.07
CA TYR A 28 0.57 4.20 4.00
C TYR A 28 -0.68 3.40 3.70
N LEU A 29 -0.96 3.21 2.42
CA LEU A 29 -2.07 2.41 1.90
C LEU A 29 -1.53 1.06 1.46
N LEU A 30 -2.11 -0.03 1.97
CA LEU A 30 -1.82 -1.37 1.50
C LEU A 30 -2.80 -1.74 0.39
N VAL A 31 -2.29 -1.98 -0.81
CA VAL A 31 -3.08 -2.35 -1.99
C VAL A 31 -2.69 -3.72 -2.51
N ILE A 32 -3.66 -4.43 -3.09
CA ILE A 32 -3.46 -5.70 -3.79
C ILE A 32 -3.10 -5.40 -5.24
N THR A 33 -1.88 -5.73 -5.64
CA THR A 33 -1.35 -5.48 -6.99
C THR A 33 -1.46 -6.69 -7.90
N SER A 34 -1.62 -7.90 -7.35
CA SER A 34 -1.82 -9.12 -8.12
C SER A 34 -2.61 -10.17 -7.35
N ARG A 35 -3.44 -10.92 -8.07
CA ARG A 35 -4.28 -12.00 -7.55
C ARG A 35 -4.34 -13.19 -8.52
N LYS A 36 -4.70 -14.35 -8.00
CA LYS A 36 -4.98 -15.56 -8.77
C LYS A 36 -6.28 -16.21 -8.30
N GLU A 37 -7.17 -16.55 -9.20
CA GLU A 37 -8.34 -17.36 -8.87
C GLU A 37 -7.89 -18.79 -8.53
N VAL A 38 -8.38 -19.32 -7.41
CA VAL A 38 -7.95 -20.62 -6.88
C VAL A 38 -9.09 -21.63 -6.73
N GLY A 39 -10.32 -21.21 -6.98
CA GLY A 39 -11.49 -22.07 -6.89
C GLY A 39 -12.74 -21.27 -6.58
N THR A 40 -13.79 -21.97 -6.19
CA THR A 40 -15.08 -21.40 -5.84
C THR A 40 -15.54 -21.86 -4.46
N TYR A 41 -16.23 -20.98 -3.73
CA TYR A 41 -16.87 -21.27 -2.45
C TYR A 41 -18.34 -20.86 -2.55
N LEU A 42 -19.25 -21.82 -2.36
CA LEU A 42 -20.70 -21.62 -2.53
C LEU A 42 -21.08 -21.03 -3.91
N GLY A 43 -20.31 -21.36 -4.95
CA GLY A 43 -20.51 -20.85 -6.31
C GLY A 43 -19.86 -19.48 -6.59
N PHE A 44 -19.26 -18.84 -5.59
CA PHE A 44 -18.56 -17.56 -5.74
C PHE A 44 -17.05 -17.77 -5.93
N PRO A 45 -16.38 -17.01 -6.81
CA PRO A 45 -14.95 -17.15 -7.05
C PRO A 45 -14.13 -16.71 -5.84
N VAL A 46 -13.09 -17.48 -5.53
CA VAL A 46 -12.13 -17.21 -4.46
C VAL A 46 -10.78 -16.85 -5.08
N PHE A 47 -10.24 -15.73 -4.65
CA PHE A 47 -8.98 -15.19 -5.12
C PHE A 47 -7.91 -15.29 -4.04
N ARG A 48 -6.76 -15.86 -4.41
CA ARG A 48 -5.53 -15.80 -3.63
C ARG A 48 -4.76 -14.54 -3.99
N VAL A 49 -4.30 -13.80 -2.98
CA VAL A 49 -3.42 -12.67 -3.21
C VAL A 49 -2.01 -13.17 -3.55
N MET A 50 -1.48 -12.69 -4.67
CA MET A 50 -0.14 -13.03 -5.15
C MET A 50 0.89 -11.95 -4.83
N SER A 51 0.46 -10.67 -4.84
CA SER A 51 1.33 -9.55 -4.50
C SER A 51 0.51 -8.41 -3.92
N MET A 52 1.10 -7.75 -2.92
CA MET A 52 0.60 -6.53 -2.31
C MET A 52 1.70 -5.48 -2.29
N LYS A 53 1.30 -4.22 -2.11
CA LYS A 53 2.23 -3.10 -2.04
C LYS A 53 1.75 -2.03 -1.08
N PHE A 54 2.64 -1.52 -0.25
CA PHE A 54 2.46 -0.30 0.51
C PHE A 54 2.77 0.92 -0.38
N MET A 55 1.80 1.82 -0.49
CA MET A 55 1.94 3.10 -1.17
C MET A 55 1.78 4.23 -0.16
N ALA A 56 2.75 5.14 -0.10
CA ALA A 56 2.63 6.32 0.75
C ALA A 56 1.57 7.28 0.18
N CYS A 57 0.59 7.67 0.98
CA CYS A 57 -0.45 8.63 0.59
C CYS A 57 0.01 10.10 0.72
N ASN A 58 1.20 10.33 1.27
CA ASN A 58 1.67 11.67 1.57
C ASN A 58 2.30 12.35 0.34
N GLY A 59 1.52 13.23 -0.31
CA GLY A 59 2.04 14.27 -1.21
C GLY A 59 2.88 15.36 -0.51
N ILE A 60 2.95 15.35 0.84
CA ILE A 60 3.54 16.42 1.66
C ILE A 60 5.04 16.19 1.97
N LEU A 61 5.67 15.13 1.47
CA LEU A 61 7.13 14.94 1.62
C LEU A 61 7.97 15.62 0.53
N ARG A 62 7.33 16.16 -0.53
CA ARG A 62 8.05 16.80 -1.64
C ARG A 62 8.16 18.33 -1.55
N LEU A 63 7.41 19.00 -0.66
CA LEU A 63 7.33 20.47 -0.64
C LEU A 63 7.63 21.18 0.69
N SER A 64 7.79 20.50 1.83
CA SER A 64 8.31 21.18 3.03
C SER A 64 9.84 21.16 3.02
N SER A 65 10.37 22.09 2.21
CA SER A 65 11.72 22.65 2.23
C SER A 65 12.36 22.69 3.62
N CYS A 66 13.67 22.43 3.63
CA CYS A 66 14.66 22.83 4.62
C CYS A 66 14.19 23.79 5.74
N GLN A 67 14.03 23.33 7.00
CA GLN A 67 14.27 24.17 8.20
C GLN A 67 14.21 23.44 9.58
N GLU A 68 14.46 22.12 9.72
CA GLU A 68 14.46 21.50 11.06
C GLU A 68 15.41 20.31 11.13
N ARG A 69 16.71 20.63 11.28
CA ARG A 69 17.83 19.70 11.13
C ARG A 69 18.06 18.74 12.31
N ASN A 70 17.42 18.92 13.47
CA ASN A 70 17.79 18.14 14.66
C ASN A 70 16.84 17.01 15.09
N ASN A 71 15.60 16.94 14.56
CA ASN A 71 14.63 15.89 14.94
C ASN A 71 14.14 15.02 13.77
N ARG A 72 14.51 15.35 12.52
CA ARG A 72 14.07 14.62 11.31
C ARG A 72 14.91 13.36 11.01
N PHE A 73 16.15 13.33 11.51
CA PHE A 73 17.09 12.23 11.24
C PHE A 73 16.68 10.94 11.96
N CYS A 74 16.30 11.03 13.23
CA CYS A 74 15.78 9.89 14.01
C CYS A 74 14.52 9.32 13.37
N ARG A 75 13.55 10.19 13.01
CA ARG A 75 12.29 9.77 12.39
C ARG A 75 12.49 8.98 11.08
N LYS A 76 13.53 9.28 10.30
CA LYS A 76 13.86 8.53 9.07
C LYS A 76 14.44 7.14 9.32
N ARG A 77 15.23 6.96 10.39
CA ARG A 77 15.83 5.66 10.71
C ARG A 77 14.77 4.67 11.19
N ASP A 78 13.89 5.12 12.06
CA ASP A 78 12.79 4.30 12.57
C ASP A 78 11.78 4.02 11.47
N GLU A 79 11.48 5.00 10.62
CA GLU A 79 10.61 4.79 9.45
C GLU A 79 11.19 3.74 8.49
N ALA A 80 12.49 3.80 8.20
CA ALA A 80 13.14 2.79 7.35
C ALA A 80 13.06 1.40 7.97
N TYR A 81 13.18 1.30 9.30
CA TYR A 81 13.00 0.05 10.02
C TYR A 81 11.56 -0.48 9.92
N PHE A 82 10.55 0.35 10.18
CA PHE A 82 9.14 -0.06 10.01
C PHE A 82 8.81 -0.45 8.57
N MET A 83 9.31 0.29 7.59
CA MET A 83 9.16 -0.06 6.18
C MET A 83 9.82 -1.39 5.83
N SER A 84 10.95 -1.74 6.46
CA SER A 84 11.59 -3.05 6.28
C SER A 84 10.72 -4.19 6.81
N LEU A 85 10.04 -3.99 7.94
CA LEU A 85 9.09 -4.96 8.50
C LEU A 85 7.85 -5.11 7.59
N LEU A 86 7.33 -4.00 7.08
CA LEU A 86 6.18 -4.03 6.17
C LEU A 86 6.49 -4.77 4.85
N ARG A 87 7.72 -4.69 4.34
CA ARG A 87 8.15 -5.47 3.16
C ARG A 87 8.10 -6.99 3.41
N THR A 88 8.36 -7.43 4.63
CA THR A 88 8.17 -8.85 5.01
C THR A 88 6.69 -9.24 4.94
N VAL A 89 5.79 -8.33 5.31
CA VAL A 89 4.33 -8.55 5.19
C VAL A 89 3.89 -8.59 3.72
N GLU A 90 4.44 -7.73 2.85
CA GLU A 90 4.14 -7.74 1.40
C GLU A 90 4.47 -9.08 0.72
N SER A 91 5.45 -9.80 1.25
CA SER A 91 5.91 -11.10 0.74
C SER A 91 5.23 -12.29 1.42
N THR A 92 4.35 -12.04 2.40
CA THR A 92 3.59 -13.09 3.06
C THR A 92 2.52 -13.64 2.12
N LEU A 93 2.61 -14.93 1.83
CA LEU A 93 1.63 -15.65 1.02
C LEU A 93 0.51 -16.19 1.92
N GLY A 94 -0.68 -16.38 1.35
CA GLY A 94 -1.77 -17.12 2.01
C GLY A 94 -2.99 -16.28 2.39
N LEU A 95 -3.09 -15.05 1.89
CA LEU A 95 -4.30 -14.24 2.02
C LEU A 95 -5.28 -14.58 0.88
N TYR A 96 -6.54 -14.79 1.24
CA TYR A 96 -7.63 -15.14 0.34
C TYR A 96 -8.81 -14.19 0.55
N TYR A 97 -9.53 -13.89 -0.53
CA TYR A 97 -10.75 -13.10 -0.47
C TYR A 97 -11.69 -13.49 -1.61
N SER A 98 -12.97 -13.17 -1.45
CA SER A 98 -13.97 -13.16 -2.51
C SER A 98 -14.62 -11.78 -2.52
N TYR A 99 -15.12 -11.32 -3.66
CA TYR A 99 -15.85 -10.05 -3.70
C TYR A 99 -17.32 -10.22 -3.33
N GLU A 100 -17.85 -11.42 -3.57
CA GLU A 100 -19.28 -11.70 -3.52
C GLU A 100 -19.67 -12.38 -2.21
N THR A 101 -18.75 -13.08 -1.55
CA THR A 101 -19.02 -13.81 -0.31
C THR A 101 -18.00 -13.49 0.78
N ASP A 102 -18.48 -13.45 2.02
CA ASP A 102 -17.63 -13.28 3.18
C ASP A 102 -17.03 -14.63 3.59
N LEU A 103 -15.74 -14.79 3.31
CA LEU A 103 -14.99 -16.01 3.64
C LEU A 103 -14.66 -16.11 5.14
N THR A 104 -14.95 -15.09 5.95
CA THR A 104 -14.64 -15.05 7.39
C THR A 104 -15.78 -15.54 8.26
N LEU A 105 -17.01 -15.60 7.72
CA LEU A 105 -18.18 -16.13 8.41
C LEU A 105 -18.16 -17.65 8.40
N LYS A 106 -18.40 -18.25 9.58
CA LYS A 106 -18.52 -19.70 9.80
C LYS A 106 -19.96 -20.16 9.68
#